data_AF-A0A8S4MVQ8-F1
#
_entry.id   AF-A0A8S4MVQ8-F1
#
_cell.length_a   1.000
_cell.length_b   1.000
_cell.length_c   1.000
_cell.angle_alpha   90.00
_cell.angle_beta   90.00
_cell.angle_gamma   90.00
#
_symmetry.space_group_name_H-M   'P 1'
#
loop_
_entity.id
_entity.type
_entity.pdbx_description
1 polymer ?
#
loop_
_entity_poly.entity_id
_entity_poly.type
_entity_poly.pdbx_seq_one_letter_code
_entity_poly.pdbx_strand_id
1 'polypeptide(L)'
;MAQESPRETTGGLSYEVILKPASAENTPRPISPPKEKPGITKEEIERKHAEAEERKLQLEAQRQKALQESKQKADEVLRKKLEQEAEFQKASEEKMVKRLSSMEEKRETQISNLQKKMNEHNQRVKEVQAAVERYRKLLEDQIDQKLKAAEANRCQQIQGMVERLREHAKHIEDAKAKSDAFSKATEEKIIRDMETTLKNKEEQLKAMMERLKEHERHVMEVKSRKGTVPAPMETN
;
A
#
# COMPACT_ATOMS: atom_id res chain seq x y z
N MET A 1 -20.79 115.02 107.55
CA MET A 1 -19.91 114.54 106.47
C MET A 1 -18.55 114.27 107.08
N ALA A 2 -18.08 113.03 107.05
CA ALA A 2 -16.69 112.70 107.41
C ALA A 2 -15.88 112.73 106.11
N GLN A 3 -14.90 113.62 106.00
CA GLN A 3 -13.97 113.65 104.87
C GLN A 3 -12.66 113.01 105.33
N GLU A 4 -12.34 111.82 104.81
CA GLU A 4 -10.96 111.32 104.80
C GLU A 4 -10.13 112.11 103.77
N SER A 5 -8.85 112.30 104.06
CA SER A 5 -7.94 113.16 103.29
C SER A 5 -7.74 112.60 101.86
N PRO A 6 -7.79 113.45 100.80
CA PRO A 6 -7.57 112.99 99.43
C PRO A 6 -6.19 112.36 99.25
N ARG A 7 -6.12 111.26 98.48
CA ARG A 7 -4.84 110.64 98.09
C ARG A 7 -4.41 111.21 96.74
N GLU A 8 -3.34 112.00 96.76
CA GLU A 8 -2.69 112.51 95.56
C GLU A 8 -1.80 111.44 94.93
N THR A 9 -1.99 111.22 93.63
CA THR A 9 -1.06 110.46 92.80
C THR A 9 -0.66 111.33 91.61
N THR A 10 0.44 110.99 90.95
CA THR A 10 1.08 111.82 89.90
C THR A 10 0.17 112.18 88.71
N GLY A 11 -0.98 111.49 88.55
CA GLY A 11 -1.97 111.75 87.51
C GLY A 11 -3.27 112.43 87.97
N GLY A 12 -3.41 112.80 89.26
CA GLY A 12 -4.59 113.49 89.79
C GLY A 12 -4.94 113.13 91.24
N LEU A 13 -5.91 113.86 91.81
CA LEU A 13 -6.49 113.55 93.13
C LEU A 13 -7.58 112.49 93.01
N SER A 14 -7.50 111.46 93.87
CA SER A 14 -8.63 110.59 94.14
C SER A 14 -9.15 110.84 95.56
N TYR A 15 -10.47 110.98 95.68
CA TYR A 15 -11.15 111.07 96.95
C TYR A 15 -12.44 110.25 96.90
N GLU A 16 -12.71 109.51 97.97
CA GLU A 16 -13.92 108.71 98.09
C GLU A 16 -15.01 109.55 98.77
N VAL A 17 -16.09 109.85 98.04
CA VAL A 17 -17.22 110.64 98.57
C VAL A 17 -18.35 109.70 98.95
N ILE A 18 -18.52 109.48 100.26
CA ILE A 18 -19.64 108.72 100.80
C ILE A 18 -20.77 109.69 101.15
N LEU A 19 -21.75 109.82 100.24
CA LEU A 19 -22.92 110.69 100.44
C LEU A 19 -23.88 110.16 101.51
N LYS A 20 -23.94 108.84 101.70
CA LYS A 20 -24.64 108.14 102.79
C LYS A 20 -23.93 106.80 103.03
N PRO A 21 -23.53 106.44 104.26
CA PRO A 21 -22.87 105.16 104.52
C PRO A 21 -23.80 103.99 104.15
N ALA A 22 -23.24 102.89 103.67
CA ALA A 22 -24.00 101.71 103.26
C ALA A 22 -24.85 101.21 104.45
N SER A 23 -26.17 101.14 104.28
CA SER A 23 -27.11 100.81 105.36
C SER A 23 -27.08 99.32 105.78
N ALA A 24 -26.26 98.50 105.12
CA ALA A 24 -26.08 97.08 105.41
C ALA A 24 -24.60 96.72 105.21
N GLU A 25 -23.92 96.35 106.30
CA GLU A 25 -22.51 95.92 106.31
C GLU A 25 -22.27 94.51 105.75
N ASN A 26 -23.33 93.72 105.51
CA ASN A 26 -23.21 92.34 105.03
C ASN A 26 -24.24 92.01 103.93
N THR A 27 -23.89 92.30 102.68
CA THR A 27 -24.47 91.61 101.51
C THR A 27 -23.67 90.33 101.25
N PRO A 28 -24.30 89.13 101.31
CA PRO A 28 -23.60 87.89 100.97
C PRO A 28 -23.15 87.93 99.50
N ARG A 29 -21.84 87.82 99.25
CA ARG A 29 -21.32 87.60 97.90
C ARG A 29 -21.71 86.18 97.44
N PRO A 30 -22.03 85.96 96.15
CA PRO A 30 -22.31 84.62 95.65
C PRO A 30 -21.13 83.69 95.95
N ILE A 31 -21.44 82.50 96.47
CA ILE A 31 -20.47 81.46 96.82
C ILE A 31 -19.63 81.17 95.58
N SER A 32 -18.33 81.47 95.67
CA SER A 32 -17.37 81.14 94.62
C SER A 32 -17.32 79.61 94.48
N PRO A 33 -17.15 79.06 93.26
CA PRO A 33 -16.97 77.62 93.09
C PRO A 33 -15.88 77.09 94.05
N PRO A 34 -16.07 75.90 94.65
CA PRO A 34 -15.12 75.34 95.59
C PRO A 34 -13.70 75.33 95.01
N LYS A 35 -12.81 76.11 95.62
CA LYS A 35 -11.37 75.95 95.42
C LYS A 35 -11.01 74.64 96.11
N GLU A 36 -11.00 73.54 95.36
CA GLU A 36 -10.16 72.36 95.61
C GLU A 36 -10.50 71.24 94.63
N LYS A 37 -9.76 71.22 93.52
CA LYS A 37 -9.03 70.02 93.11
C LYS A 37 -7.56 70.43 93.01
N PRO A 38 -6.58 69.58 93.35
CA PRO A 38 -5.18 69.87 93.00
C PRO A 38 -5.17 70.23 91.52
N GLY A 39 -4.60 71.40 91.18
CA GLY A 39 -4.59 71.92 89.82
C GLY A 39 -4.11 70.82 88.88
N ILE A 40 -4.83 70.62 87.77
CA ILE A 40 -4.51 69.60 86.78
C ILE A 40 -3.00 69.67 86.52
N THR A 41 -2.27 68.59 86.85
CA THR A 41 -0.82 68.55 86.69
C THR A 41 -0.48 68.63 85.21
N LYS A 42 0.68 69.19 84.89
CA LYS A 42 1.15 69.31 83.50
C LYS A 42 1.07 67.98 82.75
N GLU A 43 1.47 66.89 83.40
CA GLU A 43 1.37 65.52 82.87
C GLU A 43 -0.07 65.08 82.57
N GLU A 44 -1.06 65.48 83.39
CA GLU A 44 -2.45 65.11 83.17
C GLU A 44 -3.10 65.93 82.03
N ILE A 45 -2.65 67.16 81.79
CA ILE A 45 -3.02 67.95 80.60
C ILE A 45 -2.44 67.30 79.34
N GLU A 46 -1.15 66.97 79.36
CA GLU A 46 -0.46 66.32 78.24
C GLU A 46 -1.07 64.95 77.93
N ARG A 47 -1.41 64.16 78.94
CA ARG A 47 -2.12 62.88 78.77
C ARG A 47 -3.46 63.06 78.07
N LYS A 48 -4.27 64.05 78.46
CA LYS A 48 -5.57 64.32 77.81
C LYS A 48 -5.43 64.79 76.36
N HIS A 49 -4.39 65.57 76.06
CA HIS A 49 -4.07 65.96 74.69
C HIS A 49 -3.62 64.76 73.86
N ALA A 50 -2.72 63.93 74.38
CA ALA A 50 -2.26 62.71 73.72
C ALA A 50 -3.41 61.73 73.44
N GLU A 51 -4.32 61.54 74.40
CA GLU A 51 -5.51 60.69 74.22
C GLU A 51 -6.49 61.26 73.17
N ALA A 52 -6.61 62.58 73.07
CA ALA A 52 -7.41 63.23 72.03
C ALA A 52 -6.77 63.08 70.64
N GLU A 53 -5.44 63.19 70.54
CA GLU A 53 -4.70 62.93 69.31
C GLU A 53 -4.78 61.46 68.88
N GLU A 54 -4.67 60.52 69.84
CA GLU A 54 -4.83 59.09 69.56
C GLU A 54 -6.25 58.78 69.05
N ARG A 55 -7.30 59.34 69.68
CA ARG A 55 -8.68 59.21 69.17
C ARG A 55 -8.85 59.77 67.77
N LYS A 56 -8.25 60.93 67.47
CA LYS A 56 -8.27 61.50 66.12
C LYS A 56 -7.58 60.58 65.11
N LEU A 57 -6.40 60.06 65.45
CA LEU A 57 -5.64 59.15 64.61
C LEU A 57 -6.38 57.82 64.39
N GLN A 58 -7.00 57.26 65.43
CA GLN A 58 -7.80 56.04 65.33
C GLN A 58 -9.03 56.23 64.43
N LEU A 59 -9.75 57.35 64.55
CA LEU A 59 -10.88 57.67 63.67
C LEU A 59 -10.44 57.85 62.21
N GLU A 60 -9.31 58.51 61.99
CA GLU A 60 -8.73 58.66 60.66
C GLU A 60 -8.32 57.29 60.07
N ALA A 61 -7.65 56.44 60.85
CA ALA A 61 -7.27 55.09 60.45
C ALA A 61 -8.50 54.21 60.13
N GLN A 62 -9.57 54.29 60.94
CA GLN A 62 -10.82 53.58 60.67
C GLN A 62 -11.48 54.07 59.37
N ARG A 63 -11.48 55.39 59.12
CA ARG A 63 -12.01 55.96 57.88
C ARG A 63 -11.19 55.52 56.66
N GLN A 64 -9.86 55.52 56.77
CA GLN A 64 -8.97 55.03 55.72
C GLN A 64 -9.18 53.53 55.45
N LYS A 65 -9.32 52.72 56.51
CA LYS A 65 -9.62 51.30 56.40
C LYS A 65 -10.96 51.04 55.69
N ALA A 66 -12.02 51.74 56.08
CA ALA A 66 -13.33 51.60 55.44
C ALA A 66 -13.30 52.00 53.95
N LEU A 67 -12.54 53.06 53.61
CA LEU A 67 -12.36 53.47 52.21
C LEU A 67 -11.57 52.42 51.42
N GLN A 68 -10.54 51.82 52.02
CA GLN A 68 -9.75 50.76 51.39
C GLN A 68 -10.57 49.48 51.18
N GLU A 69 -11.36 49.08 52.18
CA GLU A 69 -12.30 47.94 52.05
C GLU A 69 -13.35 48.18 50.95
N SER A 70 -13.87 49.41 50.83
CA SER A 70 -14.80 49.78 49.76
C SER A 70 -14.15 49.68 48.38
N LYS A 71 -12.91 50.18 48.23
CA LYS A 71 -12.13 50.05 46.99
C LYS A 71 -11.86 48.58 46.64
N GLN A 72 -11.43 47.77 47.60
CA GLN A 72 -11.18 46.34 47.39
C GLN A 72 -12.44 45.60 46.94
N LYS A 73 -13.62 45.91 47.51
CA LYS A 73 -14.89 45.34 47.06
C LYS A 73 -15.24 45.76 45.64
N ALA A 74 -15.01 47.02 45.26
CA ALA A 74 -15.22 47.48 43.90
C ALA A 74 -14.32 46.77 42.89
N ASP A 75 -13.03 46.59 43.23
CA ASP A 75 -12.06 45.87 42.42
C ASP A 75 -12.43 44.38 42.29
N GLU A 76 -12.87 43.74 43.37
CA GLU A 76 -13.30 42.34 43.35
C GLU A 76 -14.55 42.13 42.49
N VAL A 77 -15.53 43.05 42.57
CA VAL A 77 -16.73 43.01 41.71
C VAL A 77 -16.34 43.19 40.24
N LEU A 78 -15.44 44.13 39.92
CA LEU A 78 -14.95 44.32 38.56
C LEU A 78 -14.22 43.07 38.06
N ARG A 79 -13.35 42.47 38.89
CA ARG A 79 -12.63 41.23 38.54
C ARG A 79 -13.61 40.09 38.26
N LYS A 80 -14.59 39.86 39.14
CA LYS A 80 -15.62 38.83 38.94
C LYS A 80 -16.43 39.05 37.67
N LYS A 81 -16.77 40.30 37.35
CA LYS A 81 -17.46 40.63 36.10
C LYS A 81 -16.61 40.24 34.88
N LEU A 82 -15.33 40.58 34.88
CA LEU A 82 -14.41 40.23 33.78
C LEU A 82 -14.19 38.72 33.68
N GLU A 83 -14.06 38.02 34.81
CA GLU A 83 -13.96 36.55 34.86
C GLU A 83 -15.20 35.90 34.25
N GLN A 84 -16.41 36.33 34.63
CA GLN A 84 -17.66 35.80 34.08
C GLN A 84 -17.81 36.08 32.58
N GLU A 85 -17.40 37.26 32.12
CA GLU A 85 -17.42 37.60 30.70
C GLU A 85 -16.45 36.72 29.91
N ALA A 86 -15.24 36.51 30.42
CA ALA A 86 -14.24 35.63 29.81
C ALA A 86 -14.69 34.16 29.80
N GLU A 87 -15.29 33.66 30.88
CA GLU A 87 -15.85 32.31 30.95
C GLU A 87 -16.98 32.12 29.93
N PHE A 88 -17.86 33.11 29.80
CA PHE A 88 -18.95 33.08 28.83
C PHE A 88 -18.42 33.07 27.39
N GLN A 89 -17.44 33.94 27.08
CA GLN A 89 -16.80 33.98 25.76
C GLN A 89 -16.16 32.62 25.43
N LYS A 90 -15.35 32.08 26.35
CA LYS A 90 -14.70 30.78 26.18
C LYS A 90 -15.70 29.64 25.99
N ALA A 91 -16.75 29.57 26.81
CA ALA A 91 -17.78 28.53 26.69
C ALA A 91 -18.55 28.63 25.36
N SER A 92 -18.80 29.85 24.88
CA SER A 92 -19.44 30.08 23.59
C SER A 92 -18.56 29.62 22.42
N GLU A 93 -17.27 29.96 22.46
CA GLU A 93 -16.27 29.53 21.47
C GLU A 93 -16.13 28.00 21.45
N GLU A 94 -15.95 27.36 22.60
CA GLU A 94 -15.84 25.90 22.71
C GLU A 94 -17.10 25.19 22.17
N LYS A 95 -18.29 25.74 22.46
CA LYS A 95 -19.55 25.21 21.94
C LYS A 95 -19.63 25.32 20.42
N MET A 96 -19.17 26.43 19.86
CA MET A 96 -19.13 26.64 18.41
C MET A 96 -18.14 25.69 17.74
N VAL A 97 -16.92 25.57 18.27
CA VAL A 97 -15.89 24.66 17.77
C VAL A 97 -16.37 23.21 17.81
N LYS A 98 -16.96 22.76 18.92
CA LYS A 98 -17.51 21.41 19.04
C LYS A 98 -18.64 21.15 18.05
N ARG A 99 -19.47 22.15 17.75
CA ARG A 99 -20.52 22.03 16.73
C ARG A 99 -19.92 21.89 15.34
N LEU A 100 -18.93 22.70 15.00
CA LEU A 100 -18.25 22.64 13.71
C LEU A 100 -17.53 21.30 13.52
N SER A 101 -16.77 20.84 14.52
CA SER A 101 -16.07 19.55 14.45
C SER A 101 -17.05 18.39 14.29
N SER A 102 -18.17 18.38 15.04
CA SER A 102 -19.19 17.34 14.88
C SER A 102 -19.87 17.36 13.51
N MET A 103 -20.04 18.54 12.91
CA MET A 103 -20.58 18.65 11.55
C MET A 103 -19.59 18.13 10.51
N GLU A 104 -18.30 18.45 10.67
CA GLU A 104 -17.22 17.97 9.82
C GLU A 104 -17.09 16.45 9.89
N GLU A 105 -17.01 15.87 11.09
CA GLU A 105 -16.95 14.41 11.29
C GLU A 105 -18.13 13.68 10.65
N LYS A 106 -19.35 14.22 10.78
CA LYS A 106 -20.54 13.64 10.14
C LYS A 106 -20.45 13.69 8.62
N ARG A 107 -19.99 14.81 8.07
CA ARG A 107 -19.78 14.99 6.63
C ARG A 107 -18.72 14.02 6.12
N GLU A 108 -17.59 13.93 6.79
CA GLU A 108 -16.50 13.01 6.43
C GLU A 108 -16.94 11.55 6.52
N THR A 109 -17.66 11.17 7.58
CA THR A 109 -18.20 9.82 7.73
C THR A 109 -19.15 9.48 6.59
N GLN A 110 -20.02 10.42 6.19
CA GLN A 110 -20.94 10.22 5.07
C GLN A 110 -20.18 10.05 3.75
N ILE A 111 -19.19 10.90 3.48
CA ILE A 111 -18.36 10.82 2.27
C ILE A 111 -17.57 9.51 2.24
N SER A 112 -16.92 9.14 3.35
CA SER A 112 -16.15 7.91 3.49
C SER A 112 -17.02 6.67 3.25
N ASN A 113 -18.23 6.65 3.81
CA ASN A 113 -19.19 5.56 3.57
C ASN A 113 -19.60 5.45 2.09
N LEU A 114 -19.83 6.58 1.40
CA LEU A 114 -20.14 6.58 -0.02
C LEU A 114 -18.97 6.09 -0.86
N GLN A 115 -17.75 6.57 -0.57
CA GLN A 115 -16.52 6.14 -1.23
C GLN A 115 -16.28 4.64 -1.03
N LYS A 116 -16.47 4.12 0.20
CA LYS A 116 -16.35 2.69 0.49
C LYS A 116 -17.31 1.86 -0.34
N LYS A 117 -18.61 2.23 -0.38
CA LYS A 117 -19.61 1.53 -1.19
C LYS A 117 -19.28 1.55 -2.68
N MET A 118 -18.79 2.69 -3.19
CA MET A 118 -18.37 2.81 -4.59
C MET A 118 -17.16 1.92 -4.89
N ASN A 119 -16.17 1.89 -4.00
CA ASN A 119 -14.99 1.05 -4.14
C ASN A 119 -15.33 -0.44 -4.10
N GLU A 120 -16.21 -0.86 -3.18
CA GLU A 120 -16.72 -2.23 -3.13
C GLU A 120 -17.46 -2.63 -4.43
N HIS A 121 -18.28 -1.73 -4.97
CA HIS A 121 -18.96 -1.96 -6.25
C HIS A 121 -17.95 -2.12 -7.40
N ASN A 122 -16.99 -1.21 -7.51
CA ASN A 122 -15.94 -1.27 -8.53
C ASN A 122 -15.10 -2.56 -8.41
N GLN A 123 -14.82 -3.01 -7.19
CA GLN A 123 -14.10 -4.25 -6.95
C GLN A 123 -14.91 -5.46 -7.45
N ARG A 124 -16.21 -5.52 -7.14
CA ARG A 124 -17.10 -6.58 -7.65
C ARG A 124 -17.15 -6.58 -9.18
N VAL A 125 -17.24 -5.41 -9.81
CA VAL A 125 -17.21 -5.31 -11.28
C VAL A 125 -15.92 -5.88 -11.86
N LYS A 126 -14.77 -5.55 -11.28
CA LYS A 126 -13.46 -6.10 -11.69
C LYS A 126 -13.39 -7.61 -11.52
N GLU A 127 -13.92 -8.15 -10.42
CA GLU A 127 -13.97 -9.58 -10.17
C GLU A 127 -14.83 -10.32 -11.20
N VAL A 128 -16.01 -9.78 -11.53
CA VAL A 128 -16.87 -10.33 -12.59
C VAL A 128 -16.16 -10.30 -13.94
N GLN A 129 -15.53 -9.17 -14.30
CA GLN A 129 -14.77 -9.06 -15.55
C GLN A 129 -13.64 -10.10 -15.62
N ALA A 130 -12.87 -10.26 -14.53
CA ALA A 130 -11.80 -11.25 -14.47
C ALA A 130 -12.33 -12.69 -14.56
N ALA A 131 -13.48 -12.99 -13.94
CA ALA A 131 -14.11 -14.30 -14.02
C ALA A 131 -14.58 -14.63 -15.45
N VAL A 132 -15.22 -13.66 -16.13
CA VAL A 132 -15.66 -13.79 -17.53
C VAL A 132 -14.46 -14.02 -18.44
N GLU A 133 -13.38 -13.26 -18.29
CA GLU A 133 -12.19 -13.42 -19.13
C GLU A 133 -11.49 -14.77 -18.90
N ARG A 134 -11.44 -15.25 -17.65
CA ARG A 134 -10.94 -16.60 -17.33
C ARG A 134 -11.78 -17.69 -18.01
N TYR A 135 -13.10 -17.56 -17.93
CA TYR A 135 -14.01 -18.53 -18.55
C TYR A 135 -13.90 -18.51 -20.08
N ARG A 136 -13.78 -17.31 -20.67
CA ARG A 136 -13.54 -17.13 -22.11
C ARG A 136 -12.26 -17.84 -22.55
N LYS A 137 -11.14 -17.62 -21.86
CA LYS A 137 -9.87 -18.31 -22.15
C LYS A 137 -9.97 -19.82 -22.02
N LEU A 138 -10.65 -20.31 -20.98
CA LEU A 138 -10.86 -21.75 -20.81
C LEU A 138 -11.63 -22.36 -21.98
N LEU A 139 -12.67 -21.67 -22.47
CA LEU A 139 -13.43 -22.11 -23.65
C LEU A 139 -12.58 -22.09 -24.92
N GLU A 140 -11.78 -21.04 -25.11
CA GLU A 140 -10.84 -20.92 -26.23
C GLU A 140 -9.83 -22.08 -26.24
N ASP A 141 -9.21 -22.36 -25.09
CA ASP A 141 -8.28 -23.48 -24.93
C ASP A 141 -8.95 -24.83 -25.20
N GLN A 142 -10.19 -25.03 -24.76
CA GLN A 142 -10.95 -26.25 -25.02
C GLN A 142 -11.26 -26.45 -26.51
N ILE A 143 -11.60 -25.37 -27.22
CA ILE A 143 -11.85 -25.41 -28.66
C ILE A 143 -10.55 -25.76 -29.39
N ASP A 144 -9.45 -25.08 -29.05
CA ASP A 144 -8.13 -25.32 -29.64
C ASP A 144 -7.65 -26.75 -29.42
N GLN A 145 -7.83 -27.30 -28.21
CA GLN A 145 -7.48 -28.69 -27.92
C GLN A 145 -8.31 -29.67 -28.76
N LYS A 146 -9.62 -29.43 -28.90
CA LYS A 146 -10.48 -30.29 -29.75
C LYS A 146 -10.08 -30.23 -31.22
N LEU A 147 -9.77 -29.04 -31.74
CA LEU A 147 -9.33 -28.86 -33.12
C LEU A 147 -7.99 -29.56 -33.36
N LYS A 148 -7.01 -29.38 -32.46
CA LYS A 148 -5.71 -30.06 -32.54
C LYS A 148 -5.85 -31.59 -32.48
N ALA A 149 -6.69 -32.10 -31.58
CA ALA A 149 -6.94 -33.54 -31.48
C ALA A 149 -7.62 -34.10 -32.75
N ALA A 150 -8.62 -33.39 -33.28
CA ALA A 150 -9.28 -33.79 -34.52
C ALA A 150 -8.32 -33.77 -35.71
N GLU A 151 -7.46 -32.76 -35.81
CA GLU A 151 -6.44 -32.66 -36.84
C GLU A 151 -5.41 -33.78 -36.73
N ALA A 152 -4.88 -34.06 -35.53
CA ALA A 152 -3.94 -35.15 -35.28
C ALA A 152 -4.54 -36.51 -35.68
N ASN A 153 -5.80 -36.77 -35.31
CA ASN A 153 -6.50 -38.00 -35.69
C ASN A 153 -6.67 -38.11 -37.20
N ARG A 154 -7.04 -37.01 -37.88
CA ARG A 154 -7.15 -36.98 -39.34
C ARG A 154 -5.80 -37.25 -40.02
N CYS A 155 -4.73 -36.61 -39.54
CA CYS A 155 -3.38 -36.83 -40.05
C CYS A 155 -2.94 -38.29 -39.89
N GLN A 156 -3.18 -38.89 -38.72
CA GLN A 156 -2.86 -40.29 -38.47
C GLN A 156 -3.65 -41.25 -39.39
N GLN A 157 -4.95 -41.00 -39.60
CA GLN A 157 -5.76 -41.80 -40.52
C GLN A 157 -5.24 -41.73 -41.95
N ILE A 158 -4.92 -40.52 -42.43
CA ILE A 158 -4.36 -40.31 -43.77
C ILE A 158 -2.99 -40.98 -43.89
N GLN A 159 -2.11 -40.82 -42.89
CA GLN A 159 -0.80 -41.47 -42.87
C GLN A 159 -0.93 -42.99 -42.95
N GLY A 160 -1.81 -43.61 -42.15
CA GLY A 160 -2.04 -45.06 -42.21
C GLY A 160 -2.64 -45.56 -43.53
N MET A 161 -3.44 -44.74 -44.24
CA MET A 161 -3.86 -45.07 -45.60
C MET A 161 -2.71 -44.99 -46.60
N VAL A 162 -1.89 -43.95 -46.51
CA VAL A 162 -0.72 -43.76 -47.38
C VAL A 162 0.32 -44.86 -47.18
N GLU A 163 0.56 -45.29 -45.94
CA GLU A 163 1.48 -46.39 -45.63
C GLU A 163 1.02 -47.71 -46.24
N ARG A 164 -0.26 -48.08 -46.08
CA ARG A 164 -0.83 -49.29 -46.71
C ARG A 164 -0.73 -49.25 -48.24
N LEU A 165 -0.96 -48.09 -48.85
CA LEU A 165 -0.79 -47.92 -50.30
C LEU A 165 0.67 -48.08 -50.73
N ARG A 166 1.62 -47.56 -49.94
CA ARG A 166 3.07 -47.75 -50.20
C ARG A 166 3.49 -49.20 -50.07
N GLU A 167 3.00 -49.91 -49.05
CA GLU A 167 3.26 -51.35 -48.86
C GLU A 167 2.71 -52.16 -50.05
N HIS A 168 1.48 -51.87 -50.47
CA HIS A 168 0.89 -52.54 -51.63
C HIS A 168 1.66 -52.26 -52.92
N ALA A 169 2.10 -51.01 -53.15
CA ALA A 169 2.94 -50.66 -54.29
C ALA A 169 4.26 -51.45 -54.28
N LYS A 170 4.92 -51.55 -53.12
CA LYS A 170 6.13 -52.36 -52.95
C LYS A 170 5.88 -53.84 -53.23
N HIS A 171 4.78 -54.40 -52.76
CA HIS A 171 4.43 -55.79 -53.06
C HIS A 171 4.19 -56.05 -54.55
N ILE A 172 3.58 -55.10 -55.27
CA ILE A 172 3.44 -55.20 -56.73
C ILE A 172 4.82 -55.17 -57.40
N GLU A 173 5.72 -54.28 -56.98
CA GLU A 173 7.10 -54.23 -57.49
C GLU A 173 7.85 -55.54 -57.26
N ASP A 174 7.78 -56.09 -56.05
CA ASP A 174 8.38 -57.38 -55.71
C ASP A 174 7.80 -58.52 -56.56
N ALA A 175 6.48 -58.53 -56.81
CA ALA A 175 5.82 -59.52 -57.65
C ALA A 175 6.26 -59.41 -59.12
N LYS A 176 6.35 -58.18 -59.65
CA LYS A 176 6.87 -57.91 -61.00
C LYS A 176 8.32 -58.38 -61.13
N ALA A 177 9.18 -58.01 -60.19
CA ALA A 177 10.58 -58.43 -60.19
C ALA A 177 10.74 -59.96 -60.15
N LYS A 178 9.92 -60.66 -59.34
CA LYS A 178 9.90 -62.13 -59.32
C LYS A 178 9.42 -62.73 -60.63
N SER A 179 8.38 -62.18 -61.24
CA SER A 179 7.88 -62.62 -62.55
C SER A 179 8.92 -62.42 -63.65
N ASP A 180 9.58 -61.26 -63.68
CA ASP A 180 10.63 -60.95 -64.65
C ASP A 180 11.84 -61.87 -64.47
N ALA A 181 12.26 -62.13 -63.22
CA ALA A 181 13.34 -63.06 -62.92
C ALA A 181 12.99 -64.50 -63.35
N PHE A 182 11.74 -64.92 -63.14
CA PHE A 182 11.26 -66.23 -63.58
C PHE A 182 11.28 -66.34 -65.12
N SER A 183 10.76 -65.34 -65.85
CA SER A 183 10.80 -65.31 -67.32
C SER A 183 12.23 -65.44 -67.85
N LYS A 184 13.15 -64.60 -67.34
CA LYS A 184 14.57 -64.66 -67.69
C LYS A 184 15.19 -66.02 -67.42
N ALA A 185 14.94 -66.62 -66.25
CA ALA A 185 15.45 -67.94 -65.92
C ALA A 185 14.90 -69.04 -66.86
N THR A 186 13.63 -68.94 -67.28
CA THR A 186 13.05 -69.88 -68.26
C THR A 186 13.62 -69.69 -69.66
N GLU A 187 13.80 -68.44 -70.11
CA GLU A 187 14.43 -68.12 -71.39
C GLU A 187 15.87 -68.65 -71.44
N GLU A 188 16.67 -68.39 -70.39
CA GLU A 188 18.03 -68.91 -70.27
C GLU A 188 18.08 -70.43 -70.27
N LYS A 189 17.10 -71.10 -69.63
CA LYS A 189 17.03 -72.57 -69.63
C LYS A 189 16.77 -73.11 -71.04
N ILE A 190 15.83 -72.50 -71.77
CA ILE A 190 15.51 -72.91 -73.17
C ILE A 190 16.75 -72.71 -74.06
N ILE A 191 17.43 -71.58 -73.94
CA ILE A 191 18.67 -71.31 -74.70
C ILE A 191 19.72 -72.37 -74.37
N ARG A 192 19.96 -72.67 -73.09
CA ARG A 192 20.91 -73.72 -72.66
C ARG A 192 20.54 -75.11 -73.19
N ASP A 193 19.26 -75.48 -73.16
CA ASP A 193 18.78 -76.76 -73.70
C ASP A 193 18.97 -76.84 -75.23
N MET A 194 18.80 -75.73 -75.95
CA MET A 194 19.09 -75.63 -77.39
C MET A 194 20.59 -75.71 -77.69
N GLU A 195 21.43 -74.99 -76.95
CA GLU A 195 22.89 -74.99 -77.09
C GLU A 195 23.48 -76.38 -76.85
N THR A 196 23.03 -77.07 -75.79
CA THR A 196 23.46 -78.44 -75.49
C THR A 196 23.02 -79.42 -76.59
N THR A 197 21.80 -79.28 -77.12
CA THR A 197 21.33 -80.09 -78.26
C THR A 197 22.16 -79.85 -79.52
N LEU A 198 22.48 -78.59 -79.84
CA LEU A 198 23.34 -78.24 -80.98
C LEU A 198 24.74 -78.82 -80.81
N LYS A 199 25.34 -78.65 -79.62
CA LYS A 199 26.66 -79.20 -79.30
C LYS A 199 26.71 -80.72 -79.45
N ASN A 200 25.70 -81.43 -78.93
CA ASN A 200 25.61 -82.88 -79.07
C ASN A 200 25.49 -83.31 -80.55
N LYS A 201 24.71 -82.58 -81.36
CA LYS A 201 24.62 -82.84 -82.82
C LYS A 201 25.95 -82.58 -83.53
N GLU A 202 26.65 -81.50 -83.19
CA GLU A 202 27.98 -81.21 -83.72
C GLU A 202 28.99 -82.30 -83.37
N GLU A 203 28.96 -82.80 -82.12
CA GLU A 203 29.82 -83.90 -81.67
C GLU A 203 29.51 -85.19 -82.45
N GLN A 204 28.23 -85.51 -82.68
CA GLN A 204 27.83 -86.65 -83.52
C GLN A 204 28.30 -86.51 -84.97
N LEU A 205 28.15 -85.33 -85.57
CA LEU A 205 28.63 -85.05 -86.93
C LEU A 205 30.16 -85.14 -87.01
N LYS A 206 30.88 -84.59 -86.03
CA LYS A 206 32.35 -84.72 -85.92
C LYS A 206 32.77 -86.18 -85.81
N ALA A 207 32.11 -86.97 -84.98
CA ALA A 207 32.38 -88.40 -84.85
C ALA A 207 32.11 -89.16 -86.16
N MET A 208 31.04 -88.83 -86.89
CA MET A 208 30.76 -89.40 -88.21
C MET A 208 31.84 -89.02 -89.23
N MET A 209 32.26 -87.75 -89.27
CA MET A 209 33.35 -87.30 -90.14
C MET A 209 34.68 -87.97 -89.80
N GLU A 210 35.02 -88.15 -88.52
CA GLU A 210 36.24 -88.86 -88.14
C GLU A 210 36.21 -90.34 -88.53
N ARG A 211 35.07 -91.03 -88.41
CA ARG A 211 34.91 -92.40 -88.92
C ARG A 211 35.11 -92.47 -90.44
N LEU A 212 34.58 -91.49 -91.18
CA LEU A 212 34.80 -91.40 -92.64
C LEU A 212 36.29 -91.20 -92.96
N LYS A 213 36.97 -90.27 -92.29
CA LYS A 213 38.43 -90.06 -92.45
C LYS A 213 39.24 -91.29 -92.04
N GLU A 214 38.84 -92.01 -91.00
CA GLU A 214 39.49 -93.26 -90.57
C GLU A 214 39.31 -94.36 -91.61
N HIS A 215 38.12 -94.46 -92.21
CA HIS A 215 37.89 -95.34 -93.34
C HIS A 215 38.75 -94.97 -94.55
N GLU A 216 38.86 -93.68 -94.90
CA GLU A 216 39.76 -93.19 -95.94
C GLU A 216 41.23 -93.50 -95.63
N ARG A 217 41.68 -93.26 -94.39
CA ARG A 217 43.03 -93.61 -93.91
C ARG A 217 43.29 -95.11 -94.07
N HIS A 218 42.33 -95.96 -93.70
CA HIS A 218 42.45 -97.41 -93.86
C HIS A 218 42.49 -97.83 -95.33
N VAL A 219 41.65 -97.26 -96.19
CA VAL A 219 41.69 -97.50 -97.64
C VAL A 219 43.05 -97.10 -98.22
N MET A 220 43.61 -95.95 -97.81
CA MET A 220 44.94 -95.51 -98.21
C MET A 220 46.03 -96.45 -97.69
N GLU A 221 45.93 -96.92 -96.45
CA GLU A 221 46.87 -97.89 -95.87
C GLU A 221 46.84 -99.22 -96.65
N VAL A 222 45.66 -99.76 -96.94
CA VAL A 222 45.47 -100.98 -97.75
C VAL A 222 45.98 -100.77 -99.18
N LYS A 223 45.76 -99.61 -99.79
CA LYS A 223 46.34 -99.24 -101.10
C LYS A 223 47.86 -99.17 -101.03
N SER A 224 48.45 -98.62 -99.97
CA SER A 224 49.90 -98.57 -99.79
C SER A 224 50.48 -99.98 -99.65
N ARG A 225 49.82 -100.89 -98.91
CA ARG A 225 50.17 -102.30 -98.77
C ARG A 225 50.05 -103.07 -100.10
N LYS A 226 49.08 -102.71 -100.96
CA LYS A 226 48.99 -103.24 -102.34
C LYS A 226 50.01 -102.62 -103.31
N GLY A 227 50.42 -101.38 -103.08
CA GLY A 227 51.48 -100.70 -103.83
C GLY A 227 52.90 -101.10 -103.41
N THR A 228 53.04 -101.79 -102.28
CA THR A 228 54.26 -102.44 -101.81
C THR A 228 54.10 -103.96 -101.86
N VAL A 229 53.88 -104.50 -103.08
CA VAL A 229 54.22 -105.88 -103.38
C VAL A 229 55.54 -105.88 -104.16
N PRO A 230 56.65 -106.35 -103.55
CA PRO A 230 57.93 -106.51 -104.22
C PRO A 230 57.92 -107.76 -105.11
N ALA A 231 58.40 -107.63 -106.34
CA ALA A 231 59.03 -108.74 -107.06
C ALA A 231 60.45 -108.97 -106.49
N PRO A 232 61.18 -110.07 -106.79
CA PRO A 232 60.87 -111.29 -107.57
C PRO A 232 61.14 -112.58 -106.71
N MET A 233 60.99 -113.83 -107.14
CA MET A 233 61.86 -114.57 -108.08
C MET A 233 61.33 -116.00 -108.29
N GLU A 234 61.72 -116.53 -109.43
CA GLU A 234 61.66 -117.88 -110.00
C GLU A 234 61.93 -119.06 -109.04
N THR A 235 61.31 -120.22 -109.32
CA THR A 235 62.00 -121.40 -109.90
C THR A 235 61.05 -122.58 -110.17
N ASN A 236 61.26 -123.17 -111.37
CA ASN A 236 60.72 -124.40 -112.01
C ASN A 236 59.25 -124.48 -112.43
#